data_AF-A0A962V579-F1
#
_entry.id   AF-A0A962V579-F1
#
_cell.length_a   1.000
_cell.length_b   1.000
_cell.length_c   1.000
_cell.angle_alpha   90.00
_cell.angle_beta   90.00
_cell.angle_gamma   90.00
#
_symmetry.space_group_name_H-M   'P 1'
#
loop_
_entity.id
_entity.type
_entity.pdbx_description
1 polymer ?
#
loop_
_entity_poly.entity_id
_entity_poly.type
_entity_poly.pdbx_seq_one_letter_code
_entity_poly.pdbx_strand_id
1 'polypeptide(L)'
;MQLSNLILILLLLTAFSYVIGRQRAYKVSSGAIKQLHSLPSYYGSLTALWCIVPALLVLGVWTAMENTLITQLVIAGLPSDIQNLPPARLGLFLNNVKNLVNGNIVSGDVDTAMQAAADHYSRLQHWSTLAQWAVVLVLAALGALLTYSRISTHLRARNQVEFLI
;
A
#
# COMPACT_ATOMS: atom_id res chain seq x y z
N MET A 1 5.80 -6.91 9.40
CA MET A 1 6.49 -5.68 8.92
C MET A 1 5.59 -4.50 9.23
N GLN A 2 6.11 -3.44 9.87
CA GLN A 2 5.25 -2.32 10.29
C GLN A 2 4.87 -1.42 9.10
N LEU A 3 3.64 -0.93 9.08
CA LEU A 3 3.13 0.03 8.09
C LEU A 3 4.01 1.30 8.00
N SER A 4 4.54 1.74 9.15
CA SER A 4 5.50 2.84 9.24
C SER A 4 6.70 2.66 8.32
N ASN A 5 7.26 1.45 8.25
CA ASN A 5 8.41 1.15 7.40
C ASN A 5 8.06 1.29 5.91
N LEU A 6 6.87 0.83 5.50
CA LEU A 6 6.41 0.97 4.12
C LEU A 6 6.23 2.44 3.74
N ILE A 7 5.63 3.24 4.64
CA ILE A 7 5.47 4.69 4.43
C ILE A 7 6.82 5.37 4.31
N LEU A 8 7.79 5.05 5.16
CA LEU A 8 9.15 5.59 5.08
C LEU A 8 9.82 5.25 3.74
N ILE A 9 9.70 4.00 3.28
CA ILE A 9 10.24 3.58 1.98
C ILE A 9 9.55 4.34 0.85
N LEU A 10 8.23 4.51 0.89
CA LEU A 10 7.50 5.30 -0.11
C LEU A 10 7.95 6.76 -0.14
N LEU A 11 8.17 7.38 1.01
CA LEU A 11 8.69 8.75 1.08
C LEU A 11 10.09 8.85 0.46
N LEU A 12 10.97 7.88 0.74
CA LEU A 12 12.30 7.82 0.12
C LEU A 12 12.23 7.62 -1.40
N LEU A 13 11.38 6.70 -1.87
CA LEU A 13 11.15 6.48 -3.31
C LEU A 13 10.57 7.71 -3.99
N THR A 14 9.69 8.44 -3.32
CA THR A 14 9.09 9.68 -3.83
C THR A 14 10.12 10.79 -3.96
N ALA A 15 10.95 10.98 -2.93
CA ALA A 15 12.06 11.93 -2.96
C ALA A 15 13.08 11.56 -4.05
N PHE A 16 13.42 10.28 -4.17
CA PHE A 16 14.30 9.78 -5.23
C PHE A 16 13.68 10.03 -6.62
N SER A 17 12.40 9.71 -6.80
CA SER A 17 11.63 9.94 -8.04
C SER A 17 11.64 11.41 -8.47
N TYR A 18 11.50 12.33 -7.51
CA TYR A 18 11.63 13.76 -7.77
C TYR A 18 13.01 14.12 -8.34
N VAL A 19 14.07 13.64 -7.70
CA VAL A 19 15.46 13.94 -8.10
C VAL A 19 15.74 13.40 -9.50
N ILE A 20 15.42 12.14 -9.79
CA ILE A 20 15.69 11.54 -11.10
C ILE A 20 14.86 12.18 -12.22
N GLY A 21 13.60 12.54 -11.96
CA GLY A 21 12.74 13.21 -12.93
C GLY A 21 13.25 14.60 -13.28
N ARG A 22 13.67 15.37 -12.27
CA ARG A 22 14.29 16.68 -12.45
C ARG A 22 15.61 16.57 -13.21
N GLN A 23 16.47 15.62 -12.87
CA GLN A 23 17.73 15.39 -13.57
C GLN A 23 17.53 14.99 -15.04
N ARG A 24 16.51 14.18 -15.33
CA ARG A 24 16.16 13.81 -16.71
C ARG A 24 15.76 15.03 -17.53
N ALA A 25 14.96 15.95 -16.98
CA ALA A 25 14.58 17.17 -17.69
C ALA A 25 15.80 18.02 -18.11
N TYR A 26 16.82 18.13 -17.24
CA TYR A 26 18.09 18.78 -17.60
C TYR A 26 18.83 18.05 -18.73
N LYS A 27 18.88 16.71 -18.66
CA LYS A 27 19.56 15.88 -19.67
C LYS A 27 18.88 15.98 -21.04
N VAL A 28 17.56 15.89 -21.09
CA VAL A 28 16.78 15.90 -22.35
C VAL A 28 16.76 17.29 -23.00
N SER A 29 16.95 18.35 -22.22
CA SER A 29 17.11 19.71 -22.77
C SER A 29 18.55 20.02 -23.20
N SER A 30 19.50 19.09 -23.07
CA SER A 30 20.93 19.34 -23.31
C SER A 30 21.44 20.60 -22.58
N GLY A 31 20.88 20.90 -21.40
CA GLY A 31 21.18 22.12 -20.63
C GLY A 31 20.43 23.39 -21.08
N ALA A 32 19.75 23.38 -22.23
CA ALA A 32 18.97 24.50 -22.74
C ALA A 32 17.56 24.52 -22.11
N ILE A 33 17.47 24.87 -20.82
CA ILE A 33 16.21 24.88 -20.04
C ILE A 33 15.08 25.66 -20.73
N LYS A 34 15.41 26.72 -21.49
CA LYS A 34 14.44 27.53 -22.25
C LYS A 34 13.66 26.73 -23.31
N GLN A 35 14.18 25.57 -23.73
CA GLN A 35 13.52 24.68 -24.68
C GLN A 35 12.50 23.75 -24.01
N LEU A 36 12.50 23.65 -22.67
CA LEU A 36 11.49 22.89 -21.94
C LEU A 36 10.19 23.69 -21.86
N HIS A 37 9.05 23.03 -22.07
CA HIS A 37 7.74 23.65 -21.88
C HIS A 37 7.42 23.91 -20.37
N SER A 38 8.15 23.31 -19.45
CA SER A 38 7.94 23.46 -18.01
C SER A 38 9.27 23.53 -17.28
N LEU A 39 9.31 24.14 -16.10
CA LEU A 39 10.52 24.15 -15.27
C LEU A 39 10.90 22.69 -14.90
N PRO A 40 12.20 22.34 -14.82
CA PRO A 40 12.66 21.01 -14.41
C PRO A 40 12.06 20.51 -13.09
N SER A 41 11.71 21.43 -12.17
CA SER A 41 11.02 21.10 -10.92
C SER A 41 9.67 20.42 -11.15
N TYR A 42 8.88 20.84 -12.14
CA TYR A 42 7.59 20.21 -12.45
C TYR A 42 7.73 18.78 -12.98
N TYR A 43 8.81 18.46 -13.70
CA TYR A 43 9.08 17.09 -14.13
C TYR A 43 9.44 16.18 -12.94
N GLY A 44 10.21 16.70 -11.99
CA GLY A 44 10.46 16.04 -10.71
C GLY A 44 9.17 15.82 -9.95
N SER A 45 8.36 16.87 -9.76
CA SER A 45 7.08 16.78 -9.05
C SER A 45 6.11 15.81 -9.71
N LEU A 46 6.00 15.82 -11.05
CA LEU A 46 5.15 14.89 -11.78
C LEU A 46 5.58 13.43 -11.55
N THR A 47 6.90 13.16 -11.62
CA THR A 47 7.45 11.82 -11.39
C THR A 47 7.21 11.35 -9.95
N ALA A 48 7.36 12.26 -8.98
CA ALA A 48 7.06 12.00 -7.58
C ALA A 48 5.56 11.77 -7.32
N LEU A 49 4.68 12.56 -7.92
CA LEU A 49 3.23 12.40 -7.79
C LEU A 49 2.77 11.06 -8.36
N TRP A 50 3.23 10.69 -9.56
CA TRP A 50 2.91 9.39 -10.13
C TRP A 50 3.54 8.21 -9.38
N CYS A 51 4.61 8.42 -8.61
CA CYS A 51 5.14 7.42 -7.68
C CYS A 51 4.22 7.24 -6.46
N ILE A 52 3.82 8.35 -5.81
CA ILE A 52 3.18 8.29 -4.49
C ILE A 52 1.66 8.16 -4.56
N VAL A 53 0.98 8.89 -5.44
CA VAL A 53 -0.48 8.97 -5.49
C VAL A 53 -1.13 7.61 -5.76
N PRO A 54 -0.80 6.87 -6.84
CA PRO A 54 -1.41 5.56 -7.08
C PRO A 54 -1.05 4.53 -6.00
N ALA A 55 0.17 4.60 -5.45
CA ALA A 55 0.62 3.73 -4.38
C ALA A 55 -0.18 3.96 -3.08
N LEU A 56 -0.43 5.22 -2.70
CA LEU A 56 -1.24 5.57 -1.54
C LEU A 56 -2.72 5.23 -1.73
N LEU A 57 -3.27 5.41 -2.93
CA LEU A 57 -4.65 5.03 -3.23
C LEU A 57 -4.85 3.52 -3.02
N VAL A 58 -3.97 2.69 -3.58
CA VAL A 58 -4.06 1.24 -3.40
C VAL A 58 -3.78 0.83 -1.96
N LEU A 59 -2.81 1.45 -1.29
CA LEU A 59 -2.55 1.20 0.12
C LEU A 59 -3.80 1.47 0.98
N GLY A 60 -4.45 2.62 0.78
CA GLY A 60 -5.64 3.01 1.52
C GLY A 60 -6.85 2.11 1.27
N VAL A 61 -7.08 1.72 0.01
CA VAL A 61 -8.15 0.75 -0.33
C VAL A 61 -7.85 -0.62 0.28
N TRP A 62 -6.60 -1.09 0.19
CA TRP A 62 -6.19 -2.38 0.74
C TRP A 62 -6.40 -2.42 2.25
N THR A 63 -5.90 -1.44 3.00
CA THR A 63 -6.03 -1.41 4.46
C THR A 63 -7.49 -1.31 4.91
N ALA A 64 -8.33 -0.58 4.18
CA ALA A 64 -9.76 -0.47 4.48
C ALA A 64 -10.50 -1.82 4.33
N MET A 65 -10.08 -2.66 3.38
CA MET A 65 -10.75 -3.93 3.08
C MET A 65 -10.13 -5.14 3.77
N GLU A 66 -8.84 -5.08 4.11
CA GLU A 66 -8.04 -6.21 4.61
C GLU A 66 -8.67 -6.91 5.81
N ASN A 67 -9.04 -6.15 6.85
CA ASN A 67 -9.61 -6.73 8.06
C ASN A 67 -10.93 -7.48 7.78
N THR A 68 -11.78 -6.94 6.90
CA THR A 68 -13.05 -7.56 6.52
C THR A 68 -12.82 -8.85 5.75
N LEU A 69 -11.95 -8.81 4.74
CA LEU A 69 -11.63 -9.98 3.91
C LEU A 69 -10.99 -11.10 4.72
N ILE A 70 -9.98 -10.78 5.53
CA ILE A 70 -9.33 -11.78 6.40
C ILE A 70 -10.34 -12.37 7.39
N THR A 71 -11.19 -11.54 8.02
CA THR A 71 -12.20 -12.04 8.96
C THR A 71 -13.18 -13.00 8.26
N GLN A 72 -13.65 -12.67 7.05
CA GLN A 72 -14.54 -13.55 6.29
C GLN A 72 -13.87 -14.87 5.89
N LEU A 73 -12.62 -14.83 5.45
CA LEU A 73 -11.84 -16.03 5.11
C LEU A 73 -11.60 -16.93 6.34
N VAL A 74 -11.36 -16.34 7.51
CA VAL A 74 -11.25 -17.08 8.76
C VAL A 74 -12.57 -17.73 9.13
N ILE A 75 -13.69 -16.98 9.10
CA ILE A 75 -15.03 -17.53 9.37
C ILE A 75 -15.34 -18.72 8.45
N ALA A 76 -15.05 -18.60 7.16
CA ALA A 76 -15.27 -19.67 6.19
C ALA A 76 -14.44 -20.93 6.48
N GLY A 77 -13.31 -20.80 7.18
CA GLY A 77 -12.46 -21.91 7.61
C GLY A 77 -12.79 -22.49 8.99
N LEU A 78 -13.78 -21.95 9.71
CA LEU A 78 -14.17 -22.47 11.02
C LEU A 78 -15.03 -23.74 10.91
N PRO A 79 -15.08 -24.59 11.95
CA PRO A 79 -16.10 -25.64 12.06
C PRO A 79 -17.52 -25.06 12.05
N SER A 80 -18.49 -25.81 11.49
CA SER A 80 -19.89 -25.37 11.37
C SER A 80 -20.52 -25.01 12.72
N ASP A 81 -20.13 -25.69 13.79
CA ASP A 81 -20.66 -25.44 15.14
C ASP A 81 -20.29 -24.05 15.64
N ILE A 82 -19.14 -23.53 15.24
CA ILE A 82 -18.68 -22.18 15.56
C ILE A 82 -19.28 -21.15 14.60
N GLN A 83 -19.35 -21.48 13.30
CA GLN A 83 -19.97 -20.61 12.30
C GLN A 83 -21.45 -20.30 12.62
N ASN A 84 -22.18 -21.28 13.16
CA ASN A 84 -23.60 -21.16 13.48
C ASN A 84 -23.88 -20.50 14.85
N LEU A 85 -22.84 -20.04 15.56
CA LEU A 85 -23.03 -19.32 16.82
C LEU A 85 -23.83 -18.02 16.59
N PRO A 86 -24.61 -17.58 17.60
CA PRO A 86 -25.24 -16.26 17.57
C PRO A 86 -24.21 -15.15 17.28
N PRO A 87 -24.56 -14.09 16.52
CA PRO A 87 -23.61 -13.06 16.06
C PRO A 87 -22.76 -12.45 17.17
N ALA A 88 -23.33 -12.24 18.36
CA ALA A 88 -22.60 -11.72 19.51
C ALA A 88 -21.50 -12.69 19.99
N ARG A 89 -21.78 -14.00 20.04
CA ARG A 89 -20.80 -15.02 20.46
C ARG A 89 -19.73 -15.23 19.40
N LEU A 90 -20.09 -15.22 18.12
CA LEU A 90 -19.13 -15.29 17.02
C LEU A 90 -18.20 -14.06 17.02
N GLY A 91 -18.75 -12.86 17.23
CA GLY A 91 -17.96 -11.64 17.36
C GLY A 91 -16.96 -11.69 18.52
N LEU A 92 -17.38 -12.18 19.69
CA LEU A 92 -16.49 -12.39 20.83
C LEU A 92 -15.39 -13.42 20.52
N PHE A 93 -15.73 -14.53 19.87
CA PHE A 93 -14.75 -15.53 19.45
C PHE A 93 -13.71 -14.92 18.49
N LEU A 94 -14.14 -14.19 17.48
CA LEU A 94 -13.23 -13.53 16.52
C LEU A 94 -12.37 -12.46 17.18
N ASN A 95 -12.92 -11.72 18.15
CA ASN A 95 -12.13 -10.76 18.93
C ASN A 95 -11.07 -11.47 19.79
N ASN A 96 -11.40 -12.60 20.40
CA ASN A 96 -10.44 -13.43 21.13
C ASN A 96 -9.34 -13.97 20.20
N VAL A 97 -9.69 -14.42 19.00
CA VAL A 97 -8.71 -14.82 17.97
C VAL A 97 -7.78 -13.67 17.62
N LYS A 98 -8.31 -12.47 17.35
CA LYS A 98 -7.50 -11.27 17.05
C LYS A 98 -6.63 -10.87 18.24
N ASN A 99 -7.15 -10.95 19.46
CA ASN A 99 -6.37 -10.66 20.66
C ASN A 99 -5.21 -11.65 20.83
N LEU A 100 -5.47 -12.94 20.62
CA LEU A 100 -4.45 -13.99 20.69
C LEU A 100 -3.32 -13.74 19.68
N VAL A 101 -3.66 -13.43 18.43
CA VAL A 101 -2.68 -13.11 17.37
C VAL A 101 -1.86 -11.87 17.72
N ASN A 102 -2.48 -10.86 18.31
CA ASN A 102 -1.81 -9.61 18.68
C ASN A 102 -1.04 -9.70 20.01
N GLY A 103 -1.07 -10.84 20.71
CA GLY A 103 -0.47 -10.99 22.04
C GLY A 103 -1.21 -10.24 23.15
N ASN A 104 -2.48 -9.92 22.93
CA ASN A 104 -3.37 -9.28 23.90
C ASN A 104 -4.09 -10.31 24.79
N ILE A 105 -4.74 -9.83 25.84
CA ILE A 105 -5.51 -10.66 26.77
C ILE A 105 -6.72 -11.27 26.05
N VAL A 106 -6.83 -12.60 26.16
CA VAL A 106 -7.97 -13.39 25.69
C VAL A 106 -8.97 -13.56 26.83
N SER A 107 -10.26 -13.46 26.53
CA SER A 107 -11.31 -13.77 27.52
C SER A 107 -11.61 -15.26 27.51
N GLY A 108 -11.29 -15.95 28.61
CA GLY A 108 -11.53 -17.40 28.78
C GLY A 108 -10.35 -18.27 28.32
N ASP A 109 -10.58 -19.58 28.29
CA ASP A 109 -9.56 -20.57 27.92
C ASP A 109 -9.33 -20.62 26.40
N VAL A 110 -8.06 -20.78 26.03
CA VAL A 110 -7.63 -20.95 24.64
C VAL A 110 -7.76 -22.43 24.26
N ASP A 111 -8.89 -22.79 23.65
CA ASP A 111 -9.10 -24.12 23.07
C ASP A 111 -8.38 -24.28 21.71
N THR A 112 -8.13 -25.51 21.31
CA THR A 112 -7.62 -25.98 20.02
C THR A 112 -8.28 -25.30 18.82
N ALA A 113 -9.61 -25.12 18.83
CA ALA A 113 -10.32 -24.43 17.75
C ALA A 113 -9.94 -22.94 17.65
N MET A 114 -9.70 -22.28 18.79
CA MET A 114 -9.27 -20.88 18.83
C MET A 114 -7.81 -20.74 18.37
N GLN A 115 -6.94 -21.66 18.76
CA GLN A 115 -5.55 -21.71 18.28
C GLN A 115 -5.48 -21.91 16.77
N ALA A 116 -6.23 -22.88 16.24
CA ALA A 116 -6.29 -23.13 14.80
C ALA A 116 -6.81 -21.92 14.01
N ALA A 117 -7.83 -21.22 14.54
CA ALA A 117 -8.34 -19.99 13.94
C ALA A 117 -7.30 -18.84 13.99
N ALA A 118 -6.55 -18.72 15.09
CA ALA A 118 -5.48 -17.73 15.22
C ALA A 118 -4.32 -17.99 14.27
N ASP A 119 -3.90 -19.26 14.10
CA ASP A 119 -2.88 -19.65 13.14
C ASP A 119 -3.31 -19.37 11.70
N HIS A 120 -4.56 -19.64 11.37
CA HIS A 120 -5.13 -19.32 10.07
C HIS A 120 -5.16 -17.80 9.85
N TYR A 121 -5.66 -17.03 10.83
CA TYR A 121 -5.68 -15.57 10.76
C TYR A 121 -4.28 -14.98 10.56
N SER A 122 -3.30 -15.43 11.36
CA SER A 122 -1.90 -14.99 11.29
C SER A 122 -1.28 -15.28 9.91
N ARG A 123 -1.55 -16.47 9.35
CA ARG A 123 -1.09 -16.84 8.01
C ARG A 123 -1.66 -15.95 6.92
N LEU A 124 -2.98 -15.70 6.96
CA LEU A 124 -3.63 -14.80 6.00
C LEU A 124 -3.09 -13.38 6.11
N GLN A 125 -2.92 -12.88 7.34
CA GLN A 125 -2.37 -11.55 7.59
C GLN A 125 -0.92 -11.44 7.08
N HIS A 126 -0.11 -12.48 7.26
CA HIS A 126 1.27 -12.52 6.77
C HIS A 126 1.33 -12.42 5.24
N TRP A 127 0.55 -13.24 4.53
CA TRP A 127 0.50 -13.21 3.07
C TRP A 127 -0.14 -11.93 2.52
N SER A 128 -1.18 -11.41 3.17
CA SER A 128 -1.79 -10.12 2.85
C SER A 128 -0.77 -9.00 2.95
N THR A 129 0.01 -8.95 4.04
CA THR A 129 1.05 -7.95 4.24
C THR A 129 2.11 -8.02 3.14
N LEU A 130 2.60 -9.22 2.81
CA LEU A 130 3.60 -9.39 1.74
C LEU A 130 3.05 -8.94 0.38
N ALA A 131 1.81 -9.32 0.06
CA ALA A 131 1.16 -8.92 -1.19
C ALA A 131 0.95 -7.41 -1.26
N GLN A 132 0.49 -6.78 -0.16
CA GLN A 132 0.33 -5.34 -0.07
C GLN A 132 1.65 -4.61 -0.32
N TRP A 133 2.74 -5.03 0.33
CA TRP A 133 4.07 -4.46 0.13
C TRP A 133 4.51 -4.58 -1.34
N ALA A 134 4.40 -5.77 -1.91
CA ALA A 134 4.79 -6.02 -3.29
C ALA A 134 3.99 -5.12 -4.26
N VAL A 135 2.66 -5.11 -4.14
CA VAL A 135 1.78 -4.33 -5.02
C VAL A 135 2.06 -2.83 -4.90
N VAL A 136 2.16 -2.31 -3.68
CA VAL A 136 2.40 -0.87 -3.43
C VAL A 136 3.76 -0.44 -3.98
N LEU A 137 4.82 -1.21 -3.75
CA LEU A 137 6.17 -0.90 -4.25
C LEU A 137 6.27 -1.03 -5.78
N VAL A 138 5.63 -2.04 -6.37
CA VAL A 138 5.57 -2.21 -7.83
C VAL A 138 4.83 -1.04 -8.46
N LEU A 139 3.67 -0.63 -7.92
CA LEU A 139 2.92 0.52 -8.43
C LEU A 139 3.71 1.82 -8.32
N ALA A 140 4.38 2.05 -7.18
CA ALA A 140 5.25 3.21 -7.00
C ALA A 140 6.37 3.25 -8.05
N ALA A 141 7.07 2.13 -8.24
CA ALA A 141 8.14 2.00 -9.22
C ALA A 141 7.62 2.18 -10.66
N LEU A 142 6.50 1.55 -11.02
CA LEU A 142 5.89 1.68 -12.34
C LEU A 142 5.45 3.11 -12.63
N GLY A 143 4.80 3.78 -11.67
CA GLY A 143 4.39 5.18 -11.81
C GLY A 143 5.58 6.11 -12.05
N ALA A 144 6.66 5.93 -11.28
CA ALA A 144 7.92 6.66 -11.48
C ALA A 144 8.55 6.36 -12.85
N LEU A 145 8.69 5.08 -13.22
CA LEU A 145 9.33 4.65 -14.48
C LEU A 145 8.56 5.11 -15.72
N LEU A 146 7.23 4.97 -15.72
CA LEU A 146 6.38 5.42 -16.81
C LEU A 146 6.50 6.93 -17.01
N THR A 147 6.47 7.69 -15.93
CA THR A 147 6.61 9.16 -16.01
C THR A 147 8.00 9.54 -16.47
N TYR A 148 9.04 8.92 -15.90
CA TYR A 148 10.44 9.14 -16.28
C TYR A 148 10.71 8.87 -17.77
N SER A 149 10.11 7.81 -18.33
CA SER A 149 10.23 7.47 -19.76
C SER A 149 9.54 8.47 -20.69
N ARG A 150 8.50 9.17 -20.21
CA ARG A 150 7.73 10.17 -20.97
C ARG A 150 8.34 11.57 -20.94
N ILE A 151 9.34 11.81 -20.10
CA ILE A 151 10.01 13.11 -20.01
C ILE A 151 10.68 13.45 -21.34
N SER A 152 10.15 14.49 -21.97
CA SER A 152 10.63 15.08 -23.23
C SER A 152 10.51 16.60 -23.15
N THR A 153 11.15 17.32 -24.08
CA THR A 153 11.07 18.79 -24.14
C THR A 153 9.65 19.33 -24.36
N HIS A 154 8.80 18.55 -25.02
CA HIS A 154 7.42 18.91 -25.36
C HIS A 154 6.40 18.58 -24.26
N LEU A 155 6.79 17.83 -23.23
CA LEU A 155 5.86 17.44 -22.16
C LEU A 155 5.46 18.66 -21.34
N ARG A 156 4.14 18.89 -21.23
CA ARG A 156 3.56 19.94 -20.39
C ARG A 156 3.44 19.48 -18.95
N ALA A 157 4.58 19.27 -18.27
CA ALA A 157 4.61 18.70 -16.93
C ALA A 157 3.82 19.52 -15.91
N ARG A 158 3.82 20.86 -16.03
CA ARG A 158 3.04 21.74 -15.15
C ARG A 158 1.55 21.44 -15.16
N ASN A 159 0.92 21.37 -16.34
CA ASN A 159 -0.52 21.15 -16.47
C ASN A 159 -0.94 19.79 -15.87
N GLN A 160 -0.09 18.77 -16.00
CA GLN A 160 -0.38 17.45 -15.41
C GLN A 160 -0.25 17.46 -13.90
N VAL A 161 0.72 18.19 -13.35
CA VAL A 161 0.86 18.38 -11.90
C VAL A 161 -0.36 19.11 -11.35
N GLU A 162 -0.80 20.20 -12.00
CA GLU A 162 -1.98 20.97 -11.60
C GLU A 162 -3.28 20.18 -11.68
N PHE A 163 -3.37 19.16 -12.53
CA PHE A 163 -4.54 18.26 -12.59
C PHE A 163 -4.57 17.23 -11.45
N LEU A 164 -3.40 16.85 -10.92
CA LEU A 164 -3.26 15.83 -9.87
C LEU A 164 -3.42 16.41 -8.44
N ILE A 165 -3.39 17.73 -8.29
CA ILE A 165 -3.53 18.46 -7.03
C ILE A 165 -4.93 19.08 -6.98
#